data_AF-A0A6C0BNV3-F1
#
_entry.id   AF-A0A6C0BNV3-F1
#
_cell.length_a   1.000
_cell.length_b   1.000
_cell.length_c   1.000
_cell.angle_alpha   90.00
_cell.angle_beta   90.00
_cell.angle_gamma   90.00
#
_symmetry.space_group_name_H-M   'P 1'
#
loop_
_entity.id
_entity.type
_entity.pdbx_description
1 polymer ?
#
loop_
_entity_poly.entity_id
_entity_poly.type
_entity_poly.pdbx_seq_one_letter_code
_entity_poly.pdbx_strand_id
1 'polypeptide(L)'
;MDYWTRMTAFLVGCLGVRSLFVVGAKKLPSRVIRWTALPALLLAIGWVMIYRYDLRPTGREAGGVIWWNELRPIHAAFYAAFAVLAVTRTDLAYIPLLADVIFGFLVFIAHHLK
;
A
#
# COMPACT_ATOMS: atom_id res chain seq x y z
N MET A 1 11.05 -21.00 -3.33
CA MET A 1 11.29 -20.02 -2.25
C MET A 1 10.72 -20.62 -0.98
N ASP A 2 11.54 -20.74 0.05
CA ASP A 2 11.11 -21.26 1.36
C ASP A 2 10.05 -20.34 2.00
N TYR A 3 9.30 -20.89 2.95
CA TYR A 3 8.21 -20.20 3.64
C TYR A 3 8.67 -18.89 4.28
N TRP A 4 9.82 -18.90 4.95
CA TRP A 4 10.36 -17.73 5.65
C TRP A 4 10.73 -16.61 4.67
N THR A 5 11.35 -16.93 3.54
CA THR A 5 11.67 -15.94 2.49
C THR A 5 10.44 -15.29 1.87
N ARG A 6 9.31 -16.00 1.76
CA ARG A 6 8.04 -15.41 1.26
C ARG A 6 7.48 -14.40 2.26
N MET A 7 7.51 -14.78 3.53
CA MET A 7 7.03 -13.96 4.63
C MET A 7 7.85 -12.68 4.79
N THR A 8 9.18 -12.78 4.73
CA THR A 8 10.07 -11.62 4.79
C THR A 8 9.93 -10.74 3.55
N ALA A 9 9.75 -11.31 2.35
CA ALA A 9 9.51 -10.52 1.14
C ALA A 9 8.23 -9.68 1.24
N PHE A 10 7.15 -10.22 1.82
CA PHE A 10 5.92 -9.45 2.05
C PHE A 10 6.12 -8.38 3.13
N LEU A 11 6.66 -8.74 4.29
CA LEU A 11 6.83 -7.83 5.42
C LEU A 11 7.82 -6.70 5.14
N VAL A 12 8.97 -7.01 4.55
CA VAL A 12 10.00 -6.01 4.25
C VAL A 12 9.69 -5.30 2.95
N GLY A 13 9.31 -6.03 1.90
CA GLY A 13 9.08 -5.47 0.57
C GLY A 13 7.77 -4.69 0.45
N CYS A 14 6.64 -5.28 0.82
CA CYS A 14 5.34 -4.62 0.69
C CYS A 14 5.07 -3.68 1.87
N LEU A 15 5.08 -4.23 3.09
CA LEU A 15 4.71 -3.49 4.28
C LEU A 15 5.79 -2.48 4.71
N GLY A 16 7.07 -2.84 4.55
CA GLY A 16 8.20 -1.95 4.82
C GLY A 16 8.22 -0.72 3.92
N VAL A 17 8.09 -0.89 2.59
CA VAL A 17 8.04 0.23 1.65
C VAL A 17 6.83 1.14 1.92
N ARG A 18 5.66 0.57 2.25
CA ARG A 18 4.48 1.36 2.62
C ARG A 18 4.70 2.15 3.91
N SER A 19 5.35 1.55 4.91
CA SER A 19 5.72 2.23 6.15
C SER A 19 6.69 3.40 5.91
N LEU A 20 7.62 3.25 4.97
CA LEU A 20 8.50 4.35 4.55
C LEU A 20 7.70 5.51 3.94
N PHE A 21 6.66 5.24 3.16
CA PHE A 21 5.78 6.30 2.66
C PHE A 21 5.02 7.01 3.78
N VAL A 22 4.58 6.31 4.82
CA VAL A 22 3.95 6.94 6.00
C VAL A 22 4.94 7.89 6.69
N VAL A 23 6.15 7.40 6.99
CA VAL A 23 7.17 8.20 7.68
C VAL A 23 7.61 9.38 6.82
N GLY A 24 7.75 9.19 5.52
CA GLY A 24 8.02 10.26 4.56
C GLY A 24 6.91 11.31 4.59
N ALA A 25 5.66 10.90 4.38
CA ALA A 25 4.51 11.80 4.39
C ALA A 25 4.37 12.59 5.70
N LYS A 26 4.61 11.96 6.84
CA LYS A 26 4.54 12.62 8.16
C LYS A 26 5.60 13.70 8.38
N LYS A 27 6.77 13.58 7.74
CA LYS A 27 7.90 14.49 7.92
C LYS A 27 8.00 15.57 6.84
N LEU A 28 7.24 15.46 5.75
CA LEU A 28 7.31 16.41 4.64
C LEU A 28 6.62 17.73 4.98
N PRO A 29 7.19 18.88 4.58
CA PRO A 29 6.51 20.16 4.73
C PRO A 29 5.29 20.24 3.80
N SER A 30 4.27 21.00 4.19
CA SER A 30 2.97 21.07 3.49
C SER A 30 3.07 21.60 2.05
N ARG A 31 4.19 22.26 1.68
CA ARG A 31 4.49 22.62 0.28
C ARG A 31 4.85 21.41 -0.58
N VAL A 32 5.59 20.45 -0.02
CA VAL A 32 6.10 19.27 -0.74
C VAL A 32 5.08 18.14 -0.75
N ILE A 33 4.27 18.00 0.31
CA ILE A 33 3.25 16.94 0.39
C ILE A 33 2.23 17.02 -0.75
N ARG A 34 1.91 18.23 -1.26
CA ARG A 34 1.02 18.37 -2.42
C ARG A 34 1.56 17.65 -3.66
N TRP A 35 2.88 17.65 -3.86
CA TRP A 35 3.50 16.99 -5.02
C TRP A 35 3.49 15.46 -4.90
N THR A 36 3.33 14.90 -3.70
CA THR A 36 3.22 13.46 -3.51
C THR A 36 1.80 12.92 -3.79
N ALA A 37 0.81 13.80 -3.95
CA ALA A 37 -0.55 13.41 -4.34
C ALA A 37 -0.61 12.76 -5.73
N LEU A 38 0.13 13.33 -6.71
CA LEU A 38 0.16 12.80 -8.07
C LEU A 38 0.72 11.36 -8.14
N PRO A 39 1.93 11.05 -7.61
CA PRO A 39 2.41 9.68 -7.62
C PRO A 39 1.53 8.73 -6.80
N ALA A 40 0.90 9.20 -5.70
CA ALA A 40 -0.05 8.37 -4.95
C ALA A 40 -1.32 8.03 -5.76
N LEU A 41 -1.86 8.97 -6.54
CA LEU A 41 -2.97 8.69 -7.45
C LEU A 41 -2.57 7.71 -8.56
N LEU A 42 -1.37 7.85 -9.12
CA LEU A 42 -0.86 6.91 -10.11
C LEU A 42 -0.76 5.49 -9.54
N LEU A 43 -0.30 5.34 -8.29
CA LEU A 43 -0.29 4.05 -7.60
C LEU A 43 -1.71 3.51 -7.37
N ALA A 44 -2.64 4.35 -6.92
CA ALA A 44 -4.04 3.95 -6.71
C ALA A 44 -4.68 3.45 -8.01
N ILE A 45 -4.56 4.22 -9.09
CA ILE A 45 -5.06 3.83 -10.42
C ILE A 45 -4.37 2.54 -10.88
N GLY A 46 -3.05 2.44 -10.74
CA GLY A 46 -2.29 1.25 -11.08
C GLY A 46 -2.82 0.00 -10.37
N TRP A 47 -3.10 0.07 -9.08
CA TRP A 47 -3.67 -1.05 -8.33
C TRP A 47 -5.08 -1.43 -8.79
N VAL A 48 -5.94 -0.45 -9.08
CA VAL A 48 -7.27 -0.71 -9.65
C VAL A 48 -7.17 -1.38 -11.02
N MET A 49 -6.27 -0.90 -11.88
CA MET A 49 -6.05 -1.49 -13.21
C MET A 49 -5.55 -2.92 -13.09
N ILE A 50 -4.55 -3.18 -12.24
CA ILE A 50 -4.03 -4.53 -12.08
C ILE A 50 -5.11 -5.48 -11.54
N TYR A 51 -5.96 -5.02 -10.62
CA TYR A 51 -7.08 -5.80 -10.12
C TYR A 51 -8.12 -6.07 -11.21
N ARG A 52 -8.60 -5.01 -11.89
CA ARG A 52 -9.72 -5.09 -12.84
C ARG A 52 -9.42 -5.93 -14.07
N TYR A 53 -8.17 -5.89 -14.53
CA TYR A 53 -7.71 -6.59 -15.73
C TYR A 53 -6.87 -7.83 -15.40
N ASP A 54 -6.78 -8.21 -14.11
CA ASP A 54 -5.97 -9.32 -13.61
C ASP A 54 -4.54 -9.35 -14.17
N LEU A 55 -3.90 -8.17 -14.26
CA LEU A 55 -2.59 -8.01 -14.92
C LEU A 55 -1.43 -8.66 -14.16
N ARG A 56 -1.67 -9.11 -12.92
CA ARG A 56 -0.67 -9.75 -12.07
C ARG A 56 -1.33 -10.80 -11.17
N PRO A 57 -1.60 -12.00 -11.71
CA PRO A 57 -2.25 -13.06 -10.96
C PRO A 57 -1.29 -13.78 -9.99
N THR A 58 0.02 -13.74 -10.27
CA THR A 58 1.04 -14.44 -9.47
C THR A 58 2.15 -13.50 -8.99
N GLY A 59 2.77 -13.87 -7.85
CA GLY A 59 3.85 -13.13 -7.22
C GLY A 59 4.82 -14.07 -6.54
N ARG A 60 6.12 -13.80 -6.66
CA ARG A 60 7.17 -14.60 -5.99
C ARG A 60 7.05 -14.47 -4.48
N GLU A 61 6.68 -13.28 -4.01
CA GLU A 61 6.41 -12.98 -2.60
C GLU A 61 5.17 -13.72 -2.08
N ALA A 62 4.19 -13.99 -2.96
CA ALA A 62 3.01 -14.79 -2.63
C ALA A 62 3.28 -16.30 -2.77
N GLY A 63 4.43 -16.70 -3.30
CA GLY A 63 4.81 -18.07 -3.66
C GLY A 63 3.81 -18.80 -4.55
N GLY A 64 3.17 -18.06 -5.45
CA GLY A 64 2.12 -18.57 -6.31
C GLY A 64 1.09 -17.48 -6.61
N VAL A 65 -0.18 -17.85 -6.57
CA VAL A 65 -1.31 -16.93 -6.72
C VAL A 65 -1.30 -15.89 -5.60
N ILE A 66 -1.49 -14.63 -5.95
CA ILE A 66 -1.48 -13.53 -4.98
C ILE A 66 -2.76 -13.57 -4.15
N TRP A 67 -2.65 -14.01 -2.89
CA TRP A 67 -3.80 -14.14 -1.99
C TRP A 67 -4.42 -12.80 -1.57
N TRP A 68 -3.68 -11.69 -1.70
CA TRP A 68 -4.17 -10.33 -1.41
C TRP A 68 -4.66 -9.56 -2.64
N ASN A 69 -4.91 -10.25 -3.76
CA ASN A 69 -5.32 -9.58 -5.01
C ASN A 69 -6.62 -8.80 -4.85
N GLU A 70 -7.61 -9.41 -4.19
CA GLU A 70 -8.94 -8.82 -3.89
C GLU A 70 -8.86 -7.59 -2.98
N LEU A 71 -7.73 -7.37 -2.29
CA LEU A 71 -7.56 -6.26 -1.36
C LEU A 71 -6.96 -5.02 -2.03
N ARG A 72 -6.48 -5.14 -3.28
CA ARG A 72 -5.91 -4.00 -4.04
C ARG A 72 -6.86 -2.81 -4.17
N PRO A 73 -8.18 -2.97 -4.40
CA PRO A 73 -9.11 -1.84 -4.41
C PRO A 73 -9.15 -1.09 -3.07
N ILE A 74 -9.03 -1.79 -1.94
CA ILE A 74 -9.01 -1.18 -0.60
C ILE A 74 -7.73 -0.36 -0.44
N HIS A 75 -6.59 -0.91 -0.83
CA HIS A 75 -5.32 -0.18 -0.82
C HIS A 75 -5.34 1.04 -1.75
N ALA A 76 -5.95 0.92 -2.93
CA ALA A 76 -6.15 2.03 -3.84
C ALA A 76 -7.02 3.13 -3.23
N ALA A 77 -8.08 2.77 -2.50
CA ALA A 77 -8.91 3.73 -1.79
C ALA A 77 -8.12 4.51 -0.72
N PHE A 78 -7.26 3.85 0.05
CA PHE A 78 -6.39 4.53 1.02
C PHE A 78 -5.43 5.52 0.35
N TYR A 79 -4.82 5.14 -0.77
CA TYR A 79 -3.89 6.01 -1.51
C TYR A 79 -4.61 7.17 -2.21
N ALA A 80 -5.83 6.96 -2.71
CA ALA A 80 -6.66 8.03 -3.23
C ALA A 80 -7.05 9.01 -2.11
N ALA A 81 -7.45 8.52 -0.94
CA ALA A 81 -7.74 9.35 0.23
C ALA A 81 -6.51 10.15 0.69
N PHE A 82 -5.33 9.52 0.73
CA PHE A 82 -4.06 10.20 0.96
C PHE A 82 -3.86 11.34 -0.05
N ALA A 83 -4.06 11.09 -1.35
CA ALA A 83 -3.81 12.08 -2.37
C ALA A 83 -4.75 13.30 -2.24
N VAL A 84 -6.02 13.08 -1.91
CA VAL A 84 -6.97 14.17 -1.63
C VAL A 84 -6.48 15.03 -0.47
N LEU A 85 -6.10 14.42 0.65
CA LEU A 85 -5.59 15.14 1.83
C LEU A 85 -4.24 15.83 1.59
N ALA A 86 -3.39 15.23 0.76
CA ALA A 86 -2.11 15.79 0.37
C ALA A 86 -2.30 17.07 -0.48
N VAL A 87 -3.32 17.11 -1.35
CA VAL A 87 -3.68 18.31 -2.12
C VAL A 87 -4.21 19.43 -1.22
N THR A 88 -5.01 19.08 -0.20
CA THR A 88 -5.49 20.05 0.81
C THR A 88 -4.41 20.48 1.80
N ARG A 89 -3.17 19.98 1.66
CA ARG A 89 -2.00 20.31 2.49
C ARG A 89 -2.23 20.07 3.98
N THR A 90 -3.04 19.07 4.31
CA THR A 90 -3.35 18.76 5.71
C THR A 90 -2.17 18.00 6.32
N ASP A 91 -1.73 18.40 7.52
CA ASP A 91 -0.65 17.70 8.24
C ASP A 91 -1.04 16.26 8.63
N LEU A 92 -2.33 15.95 8.58
CA LEU A 92 -2.92 14.64 8.80
C LEU A 92 -3.00 13.78 7.52
N ALA A 93 -2.45 14.24 6.39
CA ALA A 93 -2.53 13.51 5.13
C ALA A 93 -1.88 12.12 5.20
N TYR A 94 -0.95 11.87 6.12
CA TYR A 94 -0.35 10.54 6.29
C TYR A 94 -1.28 9.49 6.92
N ILE A 95 -2.42 9.89 7.53
CA ILE A 95 -3.31 8.98 8.26
C ILE A 95 -3.86 7.86 7.36
N PRO A 96 -4.37 8.10 6.14
CA PRO A 96 -4.80 7.02 5.25
C PRO A 96 -3.68 6.03 4.91
N LEU A 97 -2.43 6.48 4.75
CA LEU A 97 -1.30 5.57 4.53
C LEU A 97 -0.99 4.73 5.77
N LEU A 98 -1.12 5.31 6.97
CA LEU A 98 -0.95 4.57 8.21
C LEU A 98 -2.04 3.51 8.36
N ALA A 99 -3.29 3.85 8.05
CA ALA A 99 -4.40 2.91 8.04
C ALA A 99 -4.17 1.77 7.03
N ASP A 100 -3.62 2.07 5.85
CA ASP A 100 -3.24 1.09 4.84
C ASP A 100 -2.21 0.06 5.36
N VAL A 101 -1.16 0.54 6.06
CA VAL A 101 -0.14 -0.31 6.68
C VAL A 101 -0.75 -1.20 7.76
N ILE A 102 -1.55 -0.63 8.67
CA ILE A 102 -2.21 -1.40 9.74
C ILE A 102 -3.12 -2.46 9.13
N PHE A 103 -3.94 -2.09 8.14
CA PHE A 103 -4.82 -3.01 7.44
C PHE A 103 -4.04 -4.15 6.78
N GLY A 104 -2.99 -3.83 6.03
CA GLY A 104 -2.13 -4.83 5.39
C GLY A 104 -1.48 -5.80 6.38
N PHE A 105 -1.05 -5.29 7.53
CA PHE A 105 -0.48 -6.12 8.60
C PHE A 105 -1.51 -7.04 9.26
N LEU A 106 -2.72 -6.55 9.56
CA LEU A 106 -3.80 -7.34 10.15
C LEU A 106 -4.24 -8.48 9.22
N VAL A 107 -4.42 -8.17 7.93
CA VAL A 107 -4.76 -9.18 6.92
C VAL A 107 -3.65 -10.22 6.80
N PHE A 108 -2.39 -9.78 6.77
CA PHE A 108 -1.25 -10.68 6.73
C PHE A 108 -1.25 -11.66 7.91
N ILE A 109 -1.46 -11.17 9.14
CA ILE A 109 -1.59 -12.02 10.32
C ILE A 109 -2.75 -13.01 10.16
N ALA A 110 -3.94 -12.52 9.77
CA ALA A 110 -5.13 -13.36 9.63
C ALA A 110 -4.97 -14.45 8.55
N HIS A 111 -4.17 -14.22 7.51
CA HIS A 111 -3.89 -15.20 6.47
C HIS A 111 -2.90 -16.29 6.92
N HIS A 112 -1.93 -15.96 7.78
CA HIS A 112 -0.89 -16.89 8.22
C HIS A 112 -1.18 -17.57 9.56
N LEU A 113 -2.13 -17.04 10.35
CA LEU A 113 -2.63 -17.69 11.56
C LEU A 113 -3.82 -18.63 11.31
N LYS A 114 -4.33 -18.70 10.07
CA LYS A 114 -5.29 -19.71 9.64
C LYS A 114 -4.57 -20.98 9.21
#